data_AF-A0AB37QZJ6-F1
#
_entry.id   AF-A0AB37QZJ6-F1
#
_cell.length_a   1.000
_cell.length_b   1.000
_cell.length_c   1.000
_cell.angle_alpha   90.00
_cell.angle_beta   90.00
_cell.angle_gamma   90.00
#
_symmetry.space_group_name_H-M   'P 1'
#
loop_
_entity.id
_entity.type
_entity.pdbx_description
1 polymer ?
#
loop_
_entity_poly.entity_id
_entity_poly.type
_entity_poly.pdbx_seq_one_letter_code
_entity_poly.pdbx_strand_id
1 'polypeptide(L)'
;MPEVRAMEKPPTVLAPRLPFQEGNKVMINVAGEERRASLSNRQVSSASYNQFEYQMYDAPKATETEKARPDQEFDSLWGTL
;
A
#
# COMPACT_ATOMS: atom_id res chain seq x y z
N MET A 1 16.90 1.00 -32.48
CA MET A 1 17.04 1.44 -31.08
C MET A 1 16.57 0.31 -30.19
N PRO A 2 17.23 -0.01 -29.07
CA PRO A 2 16.75 -1.03 -28.15
C PRO A 2 15.45 -0.56 -27.48
N GLU A 3 14.38 -1.34 -27.66
CA GLU A 3 13.08 -1.10 -27.05
C GLU A 3 13.16 -1.44 -25.56
N VAL A 4 13.11 -0.41 -24.71
CA VAL A 4 13.02 -0.59 -23.27
C VAL A 4 11.62 -1.12 -22.97
N ARG A 5 11.47 -2.45 -22.89
CA ARG A 5 10.23 -3.05 -22.38
C ARG A 5 10.06 -2.54 -20.95
N ALA A 6 8.99 -1.78 -20.72
CA ALA A 6 8.59 -1.36 -19.38
C ALA A 6 8.44 -2.62 -18.55
N MET A 7 9.38 -2.86 -17.63
CA MET A 7 9.24 -3.96 -16.68
C MET A 7 8.08 -3.55 -15.77
N GLU A 8 6.92 -4.15 -15.97
CA GLU A 8 5.74 -4.00 -15.11
C GLU A 8 6.00 -4.69 -13.77
N LYS A 9 6.97 -4.18 -13.01
CA LYS A 9 7.21 -4.63 -11.64
C LYS A 9 6.14 -3.99 -10.77
N PRO A 10 5.47 -4.77 -9.91
CA PRO A 10 4.48 -4.23 -8.99
C PRO A 10 5.14 -3.21 -8.05
N PRO A 11 4.40 -2.15 -7.67
CA PRO A 11 4.91 -1.14 -6.75
C PRO A 11 5.18 -1.76 -5.37
N THR A 12 6.34 -1.46 -4.78
CA THR A 12 6.75 -2.01 -3.48
C THR A 12 7.17 -0.94 -2.48
N VAL A 13 6.95 -1.20 -1.19
CA VAL A 13 7.29 -0.32 -0.07
C VAL A 13 8.12 -1.05 0.98
N LEU A 14 9.12 -0.37 1.52
CA LEU A 14 9.93 -0.84 2.65
C LEU A 14 9.31 -0.35 3.96
N ALA A 15 9.04 -1.27 4.88
CA ALA A 15 8.40 -0.97 6.16
C ALA A 15 9.18 -1.59 7.34
N PRO A 16 9.11 -1.00 8.54
CA PRO A 16 9.58 -1.64 9.77
C PRO A 16 8.95 -3.02 9.97
N ARG A 17 9.65 -3.90 10.69
CA ARG A 17 9.21 -5.30 10.84
C ARG A 17 7.92 -5.46 11.66
N LEU A 18 7.63 -4.52 12.54
CA LEU A 18 6.42 -4.47 13.37
C LEU A 18 5.89 -3.03 13.36
N PRO A 19 4.56 -2.81 13.36
CA PRO A 19 3.47 -3.80 13.35
C PRO A 19 2.97 -4.19 11.94
N PHE A 20 3.76 -3.96 10.87
CA PHE A 20 3.29 -4.14 9.48
C PHE A 20 3.23 -5.60 9.02
N GLN A 21 2.05 -6.03 8.56
CA GLN A 21 1.76 -7.35 7.99
C GLN A 21 1.04 -7.23 6.64
N GLU A 22 0.99 -8.33 5.90
CA GLU A 22 0.18 -8.47 4.69
C GLU A 22 -1.30 -8.25 5.03
N GLY A 23 -2.02 -7.47 4.22
CA GLY A 23 -3.41 -7.05 4.45
C GLY A 23 -3.56 -5.77 5.27
N ASN A 24 -2.49 -5.23 5.89
CA ASN A 24 -2.59 -4.00 6.67
C ASN A 24 -2.86 -2.79 5.77
N LYS A 25 -3.79 -1.93 6.20
CA LYS A 25 -4.01 -0.61 5.60
C LYS A 25 -3.02 0.39 6.21
N VAL A 26 -2.34 1.15 5.37
CA VAL A 26 -1.27 2.08 5.75
C VAL A 26 -1.43 3.42 5.03
N MET A 27 -0.88 4.48 5.62
CA MET A 27 -0.63 5.75 4.94
C MET A 27 0.81 5.73 4.41
N ILE A 28 0.97 5.95 3.11
CA ILE A 28 2.29 6.09 2.46
C ILE A 28 2.45 7.55 2.09
N ASN A 29 3.44 8.21 2.68
CA ASN A 29 3.87 9.53 2.23
C ASN A 29 4.81 9.37 1.04
N VAL A 30 4.42 9.87 -0.13
CA VAL A 30 5.26 9.93 -1.31
C VAL A 30 5.42 11.39 -1.70
N ALA A 31 6.65 11.92 -1.58
CA ALA A 31 6.97 13.31 -1.93
C ALA A 31 6.09 14.37 -1.23
N GLY A 32 5.70 14.10 0.03
CA GLY A 32 4.84 15.00 0.80
C GLY A 32 3.35 14.72 0.64
N GLU A 33 2.93 13.88 -0.31
CA GLU A 33 1.54 13.47 -0.48
C GLU A 33 1.26 12.18 0.29
N GLU A 34 0.39 12.26 1.28
CA GLU A 34 -0.05 11.11 2.06
C GLU A 34 -1.18 10.38 1.33
N ARG A 35 -0.94 9.12 0.95
CA ARG A 35 -1.91 8.28 0.25
C ARG A 35 -2.21 7.02 1.03
N ARG A 36 -3.47 6.62 1.03
CA ARG A 36 -3.92 5.37 1.66
C ARG A 36 -3.56 4.20 0.74
N ALA A 37 -2.99 3.13 1.29
CA ALA A 37 -2.72 1.89 0.57
C ALA A 37 -2.94 0.64 1.45
N SER A 38 -3.24 -0.51 0.83
CA SER A 38 -3.09 -1.83 1.48
C SER A 38 -1.74 -2.43 1.15
N LEU A 39 -1.10 -3.02 2.16
CA LEU A 39 0.00 -3.95 1.96
C LEU A 39 -0.59 -5.28 1.50
N SER A 40 -0.05 -5.84 0.42
CA SER A 40 -0.45 -7.14 -0.11
C SER A 40 0.69 -8.12 0.13
N ASN A 41 1.30 -8.68 -0.92
CA ASN A 41 2.30 -9.74 -0.79
C ASN A 41 3.63 -9.23 -0.19
N ARG A 42 4.16 -9.94 0.80
CA ARG A 42 5.49 -9.67 1.37
C ARG A 42 6.59 -10.32 0.52
N GLN A 43 7.29 -9.48 -0.24
CA GLN A 43 8.38 -9.89 -1.13
C GLN A 43 9.69 -10.20 -0.39
N VAL A 44 10.02 -9.42 0.66
CA VAL A 44 11.28 -9.59 1.42
C VAL A 44 11.00 -9.43 2.90
N SER A 45 11.63 -10.27 3.73
CA SER A 45 11.66 -10.10 5.19
C SER A 45 13.09 -10.25 5.71
N SER A 46 13.61 -9.18 6.29
CA SER A 46 14.92 -9.12 6.94
C SER A 46 14.76 -8.82 8.43
N ALA A 47 15.86 -8.80 9.19
CA ALA A 47 15.86 -8.45 10.61
C ALA A 47 15.38 -7.00 10.85
N SER A 48 15.66 -6.08 9.91
CA SER A 48 15.40 -4.64 10.07
C SER A 48 14.16 -4.14 9.32
N TYR A 49 13.74 -4.80 8.25
CA TYR A 49 12.66 -4.33 7.39
C TYR A 49 11.91 -5.48 6.71
N ASN A 50 10.70 -5.17 6.24
CA ASN A 50 9.94 -5.98 5.30
C ASN A 50 9.71 -5.16 4.02
N GLN A 51 9.67 -5.83 2.88
CA GLN A 51 9.24 -5.26 1.61
C GLN A 51 7.90 -5.87 1.24
N PHE A 52 6.92 -5.03 0.95
CA PHE A 52 5.58 -5.45 0.54
C PHE A 52 5.25 -4.86 -0.82
N GLU A 53 4.53 -5.62 -1.64
CA GLU A 53 3.69 -5.04 -2.68
C GLU A 53 2.55 -4.27 -2.03
N TYR A 54 2.12 -3.17 -2.64
CA TYR A 54 1.01 -2.38 -2.11
C TYR A 54 0.04 -1.94 -3.21
N GLN A 55 -1.20 -1.66 -2.80
CA GLN A 55 -2.25 -1.15 -3.69
C GLN A 55 -2.80 0.13 -3.09
N MET A 56 -2.71 1.25 -3.83
CA MET A 56 -3.26 2.53 -3.40
C MET A 56 -4.80 2.48 -3.47
N TYR A 57 -5.47 2.99 -2.44
CA TYR A 57 -6.91 3.20 -2.46
C TYR A 57 -7.29 4.43 -3.28
N ASP A 58 -6.43 5.44 -3.26
CA ASP A 58 -6.53 6.68 -4.02
C ASP A 58 -5.34 6.73 -4.99
N ALA A 59 -5.26 5.76 -5.89
CA ALA A 59 -4.49 5.99 -7.09
C ALA A 59 -5.21 7.13 -7.84
N PRO A 60 -4.53 8.18 -8.32
CA PRO A 60 -5.11 8.93 -9.43
C PRO A 60 -5.35 7.89 -10.51
N LYS A 61 -6.63 7.58 -10.75
CA LYS A 61 -7.03 6.66 -11.80
C LYS A 61 -6.32 7.12 -13.07
N ALA A 62 -5.34 6.34 -13.52
CA ALA A 62 -5.38 5.97 -14.91
C ALA A 62 -6.74 5.27 -15.05
N THR A 63 -7.73 6.05 -15.48
CA THR A 63 -9.09 5.73 -15.89
C THR A 63 -9.63 4.35 -15.49
N GLU A 64 -10.62 4.29 -14.59
CA GLU A 64 -11.85 3.50 -14.74
C GLU A 64 -12.67 3.44 -13.42
N THR A 65 -13.85 4.07 -13.45
CA THR A 65 -15.10 3.90 -12.67
C THR A 65 -15.13 2.62 -11.79
N GLU A 66 -15.36 2.66 -10.47
CA GLU A 66 -16.70 2.60 -9.88
C GLU A 66 -16.71 2.71 -8.33
N LYS A 67 -17.72 3.44 -7.85
CA LYS A 67 -18.52 3.30 -6.61
C LYS A 67 -17.84 3.21 -5.24
N ALA A 68 -17.90 4.36 -4.56
CA ALA A 68 -17.85 4.54 -3.12
C ALA A 68 -18.95 3.75 -2.36
N ARG A 69 -18.58 3.17 -1.21
CA ARG A 69 -19.44 2.97 -0.02
C ARG A 69 -18.59 3.02 1.27
N PRO A 70 -19.15 3.46 2.40
CA PRO A 70 -18.43 4.26 3.39
C PRO A 70 -18.12 3.53 4.73
N ASP A 71 -16.90 3.76 5.21
CA ASP A 71 -16.57 4.34 6.52
C ASP A 71 -16.94 3.66 7.86
N GLN A 72 -17.48 2.44 7.91
CA GLN A 72 -17.85 1.85 9.22
C GLN A 72 -16.81 0.96 9.92
N GLU A 73 -15.72 0.59 9.25
CA GLU A 73 -14.77 -0.38 9.82
C GLU A 73 -13.52 0.25 10.45
N PHE A 74 -13.36 1.58 10.35
CA PHE A 74 -12.20 2.32 10.90
C PHE A 74 -12.40 2.83 12.34
N ASP A 75 -13.63 2.84 12.86
CA ASP A 75 -13.92 3.15 14.28
C ASP A 75 -13.52 1.99 15.22
N SER A 76 -13.35 0.78 14.67
CA SER A 76 -13.13 -0.43 15.46
C SER A 76 -11.68 -0.68 15.87
N LEU A 77 -10.72 0.20 15.55
CA LEU A 77 -9.28 -0.05 15.80
C LEU A 77 -8.61 0.90 16.81
N TRP A 78 -9.36 1.83 17.42
CA TRP A 78 -8.86 2.66 18.53
C TRP A 78 -9.77 2.62 19.78
N GLY A 79 -10.75 1.71 19.83
CA GLY A 79 -11.78 1.66 20.86
C GLY A 79 -11.59 0.68 22.02
N THR A 80 -10.37 0.25 22.34
CA THR A 80 -10.14 -0.56 23.55
C THR A 80 -8.91 -0.07 24.30
N LEU A 81 -9.13 0.88 25.21
CA LEU A 81 -8.25 1.18 26.34
C LEU A 81 -8.89 0.64 27.62
#